data_AF-K1SJT4-F1
#
_entry.id   AF-K1SJT4-F1
#
_cell.length_a   1.000
_cell.length_b   1.000
_cell.length_c   1.000
_cell.angle_alpha   90.00
_cell.angle_beta   90.00
_cell.angle_gamma   90.00
#
_symmetry.space_group_name_H-M   'P 1'
#
loop_
_entity.id
_entity.type
_entity.pdbx_description
1 polymer ?
#
loop_
_entity_poly.entity_id
_entity_poly.type
_entity_poly.pdbx_seq_one_letter_code
_entity_poly.pdbx_strand_id
1 'polypeptide(L)'
;MGFGSFFHSSISREAFHLLFLNPPYLSVINESGGRSRHEKRFLIESLPALAYGGLLIYVIPYYRLTPDICRILVDNFDDLTVWRFTESEFRKFKQVAVLGVRKPRGTELQDTLCLEELASAPMSIRSLAEMPEERYALPDHPIEVNTFKGGRFNQ
;
A
#
# COMPACT_ATOMS: atom_id res chain seq x y z
N MET A 1 -5.75 -6.27 28.10
CA MET A 1 -4.73 -6.05 27.06
C MET A 1 -5.14 -4.86 26.23
N GLY A 2 -4.33 -3.80 26.18
CA GLY A 2 -4.58 -2.67 25.28
C GLY A 2 -4.18 -3.06 23.87
N PHE A 3 -5.14 -3.15 22.96
CA PHE A 3 -4.86 -3.36 21.54
C PHE A 3 -4.40 -2.03 20.92
N GLY A 4 -3.12 -1.93 20.59
CA GLY A 4 -2.63 -0.84 19.75
C GLY A 4 -3.16 -1.00 18.34
N SER A 5 -3.84 0.02 17.80
CA SER A 5 -4.36 0.02 16.44
C SER A 5 -3.70 1.14 15.65
N PHE A 6 -3.22 0.83 14.44
CA PHE A 6 -2.69 1.82 13.50
C PHE A 6 -3.69 2.97 13.27
N PHE A 7 -4.99 2.65 13.17
CA PHE A 7 -6.06 3.63 12.95
C PHE A 7 -6.23 4.64 14.10
N HIS A 8 -5.54 4.45 15.23
CA HIS A 8 -5.53 5.38 16.35
C HIS A 8 -4.14 5.98 16.61
N SER A 9 -3.16 5.70 15.75
CA SER A 9 -1.80 6.24 15.87
C SER A 9 -1.76 7.71 15.42
N SER A 10 -0.92 8.49 16.09
CA SER A 10 -0.57 9.85 15.67
C SER A 10 0.82 9.81 15.04
N ILE A 11 0.89 10.13 13.75
CA ILE A 11 2.10 10.06 12.94
C ILE A 11 2.26 11.38 12.19
N SER A 12 3.46 11.94 12.20
CA SER A 12 3.81 13.11 11.40
C SER A 12 3.52 12.86 9.91
N ARG A 13 3.03 13.89 9.23
CA ARG A 13 2.87 13.84 7.78
C ARG A 13 4.24 13.87 7.11
N GLU A 14 4.35 13.18 5.97
CA GLU A 14 5.52 13.18 5.09
C GLU A 14 6.83 12.87 5.84
N ALA A 15 6.74 11.97 6.82
CA ALA A 15 7.78 11.71 7.80
C ALA A 15 8.70 10.53 7.43
N PHE A 16 8.35 9.73 6.41
CA PHE A 16 9.09 8.52 6.03
C PHE A 16 9.39 8.46 4.54
N HIS A 17 10.60 8.03 4.18
CA HIS A 17 10.96 7.75 2.78
C HIS A 17 10.34 6.47 2.23
N LEU A 18 9.94 5.55 3.09
CA LEU A 18 9.40 4.25 2.69
C LEU A 18 8.16 3.94 3.51
N LEU A 19 7.12 3.50 2.81
CA LEU A 19 5.89 3.00 3.40
C LEU A 19 5.65 1.56 2.97
N PHE A 20 5.84 0.63 3.89
CA PHE A 20 5.54 -0.79 3.68
C PHE A 20 4.17 -1.13 4.28
N LEU A 21 3.24 -1.57 3.45
CA LEU A 21 1.88 -1.93 3.85
C LEU A 21 1.61 -3.42 3.56
N ASN A 22 1.20 -4.15 4.59
CA ASN A 22 0.73 -5.53 4.51
C ASN A 22 -0.54 -5.65 5.40
N PRO A 23 -1.68 -5.05 4.97
CA PRO A 23 -2.85 -4.92 5.81
C PRO A 23 -3.46 -6.30 6.14
N PRO A 24 -4.15 -6.45 7.28
CA PRO A 24 -4.82 -7.69 7.62
C PRO A 24 -5.93 -8.01 6.60
N TYR A 25 -5.90 -9.23 6.05
CA TYR A 25 -6.80 -9.68 4.96
C TYR A 25 -8.08 -10.37 5.44
N LEU A 26 -8.31 -10.38 6.75
CA LEU A 26 -9.51 -10.97 7.33
C LEU A 26 -10.67 -9.99 7.22
N SER A 27 -11.77 -10.43 6.61
CA SER A 27 -13.06 -9.76 6.70
C SER A 27 -13.59 -9.94 8.12
N VAL A 28 -13.22 -9.04 9.02
CA VAL A 28 -13.94 -8.94 10.29
C VAL A 28 -15.34 -8.44 9.94
N ILE A 29 -16.36 -9.20 10.30
CA ILE A 29 -17.74 -8.71 10.27
C ILE A 29 -17.77 -7.60 11.31
N ASN A 30 -17.89 -6.35 10.86
CA ASN A 30 -18.08 -5.24 11.78
C ASN A 30 -19.41 -5.43 12.50
N GLU A 31 -19.57 -4.91 13.71
CA GLU A 31 -20.83 -4.97 14.48
C GLU A 31 -22.04 -4.40 13.70
N SER A 32 -21.79 -3.67 12.61
CA SER A 32 -22.76 -3.10 11.68
C SER A 32 -23.06 -3.97 10.43
N GLY A 33 -22.59 -5.22 10.36
CA GLY A 33 -22.86 -6.13 9.23
C GLY A 33 -22.08 -5.84 7.93
N GLY A 34 -21.14 -4.87 7.95
CA GLY A 34 -20.29 -4.55 6.81
C GLY A 34 -19.01 -5.38 6.77
N ARG A 35 -18.66 -5.93 5.59
CA ARG A 35 -17.32 -6.49 5.31
C ARG A 35 -16.28 -5.38 5.48
N SER A 36 -15.45 -5.43 6.51
CA SER A 36 -14.37 -4.46 6.71
C SER A 36 -13.45 -4.37 5.48
N ARG A 37 -13.39 -3.18 4.88
CA ARG A 37 -12.51 -2.83 3.76
C ARG A 37 -11.18 -2.31 4.31
N HIS A 38 -10.45 -3.14 5.03
CA HIS A 38 -9.24 -2.70 5.72
C HIS A 38 -8.14 -2.28 4.74
N GLU A 39 -8.02 -2.91 3.57
CA GLU A 39 -6.94 -2.65 2.62
C GLU A 39 -6.96 -1.20 2.11
N LYS A 40 -8.11 -0.74 1.59
CA LYS A 40 -8.29 0.65 1.16
C LYS A 40 -8.07 1.63 2.30
N ARG A 41 -8.67 1.35 3.47
CA ARG A 41 -8.57 2.24 4.63
C ARG A 41 -7.12 2.37 5.09
N PHE A 42 -6.38 1.26 5.12
CA PHE A 42 -4.97 1.22 5.50
C PHE A 42 -4.13 2.03 4.51
N LEU A 43 -4.38 1.89 3.20
CA LEU A 43 -3.71 2.70 2.18
C LEU A 43 -3.97 4.21 2.38
N ILE A 44 -5.24 4.61 2.52
CA ILE A 44 -5.62 6.03 2.68
C ILE A 44 -5.04 6.63 3.96
N GLU A 45 -5.17 5.92 5.09
CA GLU A 45 -4.75 6.46 6.38
C GLU A 45 -3.22 6.43 6.57
N SER A 46 -2.51 5.54 5.88
CA SER A 46 -1.04 5.48 5.91
C SER A 46 -0.37 6.44 4.93
N LEU A 47 -1.04 6.75 3.82
CA LEU A 47 -0.46 7.59 2.76
C LEU A 47 0.10 8.93 3.26
N PRO A 48 -0.58 9.70 4.15
CA PRO A 48 -0.05 10.96 4.64
C PRO A 48 1.32 10.89 5.31
N ALA A 49 1.72 9.72 5.83
CA ALA A 49 3.01 9.54 6.50
C ALA A 49 4.19 9.39 5.52
N LEU A 50 3.95 9.01 4.27
CA LEU A 50 4.99 8.81 3.25
C LEU A 50 5.46 10.16 2.68
N ALA A 51 6.74 10.47 2.60
CA ALA A 51 7.21 11.71 1.97
C ALA A 51 6.94 11.70 0.46
N TYR A 52 6.81 12.88 -0.17
CA TYR A 52 6.88 12.97 -1.63
C TYR A 52 8.26 12.51 -2.12
N GLY A 53 8.28 11.77 -3.23
CA GLY A 53 9.48 11.04 -3.67
C GLY A 53 9.77 9.76 -2.88
N GLY A 54 8.99 9.46 -1.84
CA GLY A 54 9.10 8.23 -1.06
C GLY A 54 8.49 7.02 -1.76
N LEU A 55 8.97 5.83 -1.41
CA LEU A 55 8.55 4.55 -1.97
C LEU A 55 7.39 3.93 -1.20
N LEU A 56 6.31 3.58 -1.89
CA LEU A 56 5.31 2.63 -1.41
C LEU A 56 5.72 1.20 -1.77
N ILE A 57 5.58 0.29 -0.82
CA ILE A 57 5.53 -1.16 -1.06
C ILE A 57 4.23 -1.68 -0.45
N TYR A 58 3.28 -2.06 -1.29
CA TYR A 58 1.96 -2.47 -0.87
C TYR A 58 1.69 -3.93 -1.22
N VAL A 59 1.75 -4.79 -0.21
CA VAL A 59 1.40 -6.21 -0.32
C VAL A 59 -0.12 -6.35 -0.21
N ILE A 60 -0.75 -6.91 -1.24
CA ILE A 60 -2.20 -7.07 -1.30
C ILE A 60 -2.57 -8.31 -2.14
N PRO A 61 -3.64 -9.07 -1.81
CA PRO A 61 -4.15 -10.09 -2.71
C PRO A 61 -4.50 -9.46 -4.06
N TYR A 62 -4.11 -10.10 -5.17
CA TYR A 62 -4.26 -9.51 -6.51
C TYR A 62 -5.72 -9.15 -6.84
N TYR A 63 -6.68 -9.97 -6.37
CA TYR A 63 -8.11 -9.75 -6.55
C TYR A 63 -8.67 -8.60 -5.71
N ARG A 64 -7.84 -7.95 -4.90
CA ARG A 64 -8.17 -6.74 -4.12
C ARG A 64 -7.58 -5.48 -4.74
N LEU A 65 -6.92 -5.56 -5.90
CA LEU A 65 -6.71 -4.41 -6.78
C LEU A 65 -8.04 -3.99 -7.42
N THR A 66 -8.98 -3.56 -6.58
CA THR A 66 -10.29 -3.07 -6.99
C THR A 66 -10.16 -1.68 -7.62
N PRO A 67 -11.10 -1.24 -8.47
CA PRO A 67 -10.99 0.05 -9.16
C PRO A 67 -10.75 1.24 -8.22
N ASP A 68 -11.30 1.21 -7.00
CA ASP A 68 -11.11 2.27 -6.01
C ASP A 68 -9.73 2.24 -5.33
N ILE A 69 -9.07 1.09 -5.25
CA ILE A 69 -7.65 0.99 -4.82
C ILE A 69 -6.75 1.41 -5.97
N CYS A 70 -6.99 0.91 -7.19
CA CYS A 70 -6.24 1.29 -8.40
C CYS A 70 -6.28 2.81 -8.60
N ARG A 71 -7.44 3.46 -8.42
CA ARG A 71 -7.58 4.92 -8.47
C ARG A 71 -6.66 5.64 -7.47
N ILE A 72 -6.59 5.18 -6.22
CA ILE A 72 -5.71 5.79 -5.21
C ILE A 72 -4.24 5.63 -5.63
N LEU A 73 -3.87 4.45 -6.15
CA LEU A 73 -2.51 4.18 -6.59
C LEU A 73 -2.11 5.13 -7.74
N VAL A 74 -2.87 5.16 -8.85
CA VAL A 74 -2.51 5.99 -10.02
C VAL A 74 -2.54 7.49 -9.74
N ASP A 75 -3.45 7.94 -8.87
CA ASP A 75 -3.58 9.37 -8.53
C ASP A 75 -2.41 9.87 -7.66
N ASN A 76 -1.75 8.99 -6.89
CA ASN A 76 -0.78 9.38 -5.86
C ASN A 76 0.64 8.84 -6.11
N PHE A 77 0.85 7.98 -7.10
CA PHE A 77 2.14 7.35 -7.35
C PHE A 77 2.53 7.36 -8.84
N ASP A 78 3.82 7.61 -9.08
CA ASP A 78 4.49 7.39 -10.35
C ASP A 78 5.30 6.09 -10.31
N ASP A 79 5.79 5.66 -11.48
CA ASP A 79 6.58 4.44 -11.66
C ASP A 79 5.96 3.21 -10.97
N LEU A 80 4.64 3.06 -11.13
CA LEU A 80 3.90 1.94 -10.54
C LEU A 80 4.29 0.62 -11.22
N THR A 81 4.71 -0.35 -10.42
CA THR A 81 4.93 -1.73 -10.86
C THR A 81 4.21 -2.71 -9.95
N VAL A 82 3.82 -3.85 -10.50
CA VAL A 82 3.17 -4.94 -9.76
C VAL A 82 4.00 -6.21 -9.96
N TRP A 83 4.31 -6.87 -8.85
CA TRP A 83 5.11 -8.07 -8.82
C TRP A 83 4.40 -9.19 -8.11
N ARG A 84 4.39 -10.36 -8.73
CA ARG A 84 3.84 -11.57 -8.16
C ARG A 84 4.86 -12.17 -7.21
N PHE A 85 4.44 -12.63 -6.03
CA PHE A 85 5.34 -13.42 -5.19
C PHE A 85 5.79 -14.70 -5.92
N THR A 86 6.84 -15.33 -5.41
CA THR A 86 7.31 -16.64 -5.88
C THR A 86 6.17 -17.66 -5.94
N GLU A 87 6.27 -18.62 -6.86
CA GLU A 87 5.16 -19.50 -7.24
C GLU A 87 4.48 -20.20 -6.06
N SER A 88 5.25 -20.68 -5.09
CA SER A 88 4.76 -21.32 -3.85
C SER A 88 3.92 -20.38 -2.99
N GLU A 89 4.43 -19.19 -2.71
CA GLU A 89 3.81 -18.16 -1.90
C GLU A 89 2.58 -17.59 -2.59
N PHE A 90 2.68 -17.34 -3.90
CA PHE A 90 1.58 -16.84 -4.70
C PHE A 90 0.41 -17.81 -4.73
N ARG A 91 0.66 -19.11 -4.91
CA ARG A 91 -0.38 -20.14 -4.91
C ARG A 91 -1.15 -20.18 -3.59
N LYS A 92 -0.45 -19.96 -2.47
CA LYS A 92 -1.02 -20.00 -1.12
C LYS A 92 -1.80 -18.73 -0.78
N PHE A 93 -1.20 -17.56 -1.00
CA PHE A 93 -1.72 -16.29 -0.50
C PHE A 93 -2.35 -15.40 -1.56
N LYS A 94 -2.09 -15.69 -2.85
CA LYS A 94 -2.60 -14.92 -4.00
C LYS A 94 -2.20 -13.43 -3.93
N GLN A 95 -1.05 -13.15 -3.33
CA GLN A 95 -0.58 -11.79 -3.08
C GLN A 95 0.32 -11.26 -4.19
N VAL A 96 0.29 -9.95 -4.36
CA VAL A 96 1.23 -9.19 -5.18
C VAL A 96 1.82 -8.08 -4.34
N ALA A 97 3.00 -7.60 -4.73
CA ALA A 97 3.58 -6.37 -4.22
C ALA A 97 3.37 -5.27 -5.29
N VAL A 98 2.67 -4.21 -4.93
CA VAL A 98 2.60 -2.98 -5.73
C VAL A 98 3.65 -2.00 -5.21
N LEU A 99 4.52 -1.53 -6.10
CA LEU A 99 5.55 -0.55 -5.78
C LEU A 99 5.32 0.72 -6.58
N GLY A 100 5.64 1.88 -6.00
CA GLY A 100 5.53 3.16 -6.70
C GLY A 100 6.08 4.33 -5.88
N VAL A 101 6.43 5.41 -6.57
CA VAL A 101 7.03 6.61 -5.97
C VAL A 101 5.95 7.67 -5.73
N ARG A 102 5.83 8.16 -4.50
CA ARG A 102 4.78 9.12 -4.13
C ARG A 102 4.95 10.43 -4.89
N LYS A 103 3.89 10.87 -5.59
CA LYS A 103 3.82 12.15 -6.28
C LYS A 103 2.72 13.06 -5.70
N PRO A 104 2.79 14.38 -5.92
CA PRO A 104 1.64 15.25 -5.78
C PRO A 104 0.49 14.77 -6.66
N ARG A 105 -0.73 14.81 -6.13
CA ARG A 105 -1.92 14.46 -6.90
C ARG A 105 -2.15 15.50 -7.98
N GLY A 106 -2.16 15.07 -9.24
CA GLY A 106 -2.48 15.93 -10.37
C GLY A 106 -3.98 16.26 -10.46
N THR A 107 -4.31 17.20 -11.33
CA THR A 107 -5.71 17.55 -11.68
C THR A 107 -6.29 16.66 -12.76
N GLU A 108 -5.44 15.95 -13.51
CA GLU A 108 -5.84 15.05 -14.59
C GLU A 108 -6.18 13.65 -14.05
N LEU A 109 -7.28 13.08 -14.55
CA LEU A 109 -7.66 11.71 -14.24
C LEU A 109 -6.73 10.75 -14.99
N GLN A 110 -5.93 10.00 -14.23
CA GLN A 110 -5.09 8.94 -14.80
C GLN A 110 -5.91 7.68 -15.06
N ASP A 111 -5.53 6.91 -16.07
CA ASP A 111 -6.20 5.64 -16.38
C ASP A 111 -5.79 4.56 -15.36
N THR A 112 -6.78 3.84 -14.84
CA THR A 112 -6.58 2.73 -13.90
C THR A 112 -6.50 1.37 -14.60
N LEU A 113 -6.81 1.31 -15.90
CA LEU A 113 -7.00 0.07 -16.66
C LEU A 113 -5.82 -0.89 -16.54
N CYS A 114 -4.58 -0.40 -16.64
CA CYS A 114 -3.38 -1.24 -16.54
C CYS A 114 -3.33 -2.05 -15.22
N LEU A 115 -3.63 -1.44 -14.06
CA LEU A 115 -3.64 -2.15 -12.78
C LEU A 115 -4.81 -3.13 -12.67
N GLU A 116 -5.96 -2.77 -13.23
CA GLU A 116 -7.17 -3.61 -13.23
C GLU A 116 -7.01 -4.84 -14.16
N GLU A 117 -6.32 -4.68 -15.28
CA GLU A 117 -5.97 -5.78 -16.19
C GLU A 117 -5.03 -6.78 -15.51
N LEU A 118 -4.02 -6.29 -14.77
CA LEU A 118 -3.12 -7.16 -13.99
C LEU A 118 -3.89 -7.93 -12.91
N ALA A 119 -4.90 -7.32 -12.28
CA ALA A 119 -5.78 -8.01 -11.34
C ALA A 119 -6.60 -9.13 -12.00
N SER A 120 -6.93 -8.97 -13.28
CA SER A 120 -7.72 -9.93 -14.07
C SER A 120 -6.88 -11.05 -14.68
N ALA A 121 -5.59 -10.80 -14.93
CA ALA A 121 -4.65 -11.74 -15.51
C ALA A 121 -3.42 -11.97 -14.60
N PRO A 122 -3.57 -12.48 -13.36
CA PRO A 122 -2.47 -12.54 -12.39
C PRO A 122 -1.26 -13.36 -12.84
N MET A 123 -1.43 -14.29 -13.79
CA MET A 123 -0.33 -15.10 -14.34
C MET A 123 0.56 -14.33 -15.33
N SER A 124 0.12 -13.18 -15.84
CA SER A 124 0.95 -12.29 -16.66
C SER A 124 1.85 -11.38 -15.82
N ILE A 125 1.62 -11.31 -14.50
CA ILE A 125 2.45 -10.52 -13.59
C ILE A 125 3.79 -11.24 -13.38
N ARG A 126 4.88 -10.52 -13.66
CA ARG A 126 6.26 -11.00 -13.47
C ARG A 126 6.53 -11.37 -12.01
N SER A 127 7.40 -12.36 -11.79
CA SER A 127 7.78 -12.74 -10.44
C SER A 127 8.64 -11.66 -9.79
N LEU A 128 8.45 -11.43 -8.49
CA LEU A 128 9.28 -10.55 -7.67
C LEU A 128 10.76 -10.98 -7.69
N ALA A 129 11.05 -12.26 -7.93
CA ALA A 129 12.41 -12.76 -8.12
C ALA A 129 13.09 -12.22 -9.40
N GLU A 130 12.32 -11.69 -10.35
CA GLU A 130 12.82 -11.06 -11.59
C GLU A 130 12.96 -9.54 -11.45
N MET A 131 12.66 -8.96 -10.27
CA MET A 131 12.77 -7.53 -10.05
C MET A 131 14.26 -7.13 -10.07
N PRO A 132 14.66 -6.13 -10.89
CA PRO A 132 16.03 -5.64 -10.87
C PRO A 132 16.40 -5.11 -9.49
N GLU A 133 17.62 -5.42 -9.04
CA GLU A 133 18.21 -4.74 -7.89
C GLU A 133 18.22 -3.23 -8.13
N GLU A 134 18.07 -2.45 -7.06
CA GLU A 134 18.08 -0.97 -7.10
C GLU A 134 17.02 -0.33 -8.02
N ARG A 135 15.95 -1.05 -8.40
CA ARG A 135 14.85 -0.50 -9.22
C ARG A 135 14.27 0.81 -8.66
N TYR A 136 14.16 0.90 -7.33
CA TYR A 136 13.67 2.08 -6.63
C TYR A 136 14.74 2.59 -5.67
N ALA A 137 15.23 3.80 -5.92
CA ALA A 137 16.10 4.52 -4.99
C ALA A 137 15.26 5.23 -3.93
N LEU A 138 15.73 5.19 -2.68
CA LEU A 138 15.17 6.03 -1.63
C LEU A 138 15.88 7.39 -1.60
N PRO A 139 15.18 8.47 -1.25
CA PRO A 139 15.84 9.76 -1.00
C PRO A 139 16.94 9.65 0.06
N ASP A 140 18.03 10.38 -0.14
CA ASP A 140 19.26 10.33 0.67
C ASP A 140 19.38 11.44 1.71
N HIS A 141 18.33 12.25 1.90
CA HIS A 141 18.27 13.30 2.90
C HIS A 141 17.53 12.84 4.16
N PRO A 142 17.86 13.33 5.36
CA PRO A 142 17.09 13.01 6.56
C PRO A 142 15.74 13.75 6.60
N ILE A 143 14.73 13.11 7.19
CA ILE A 143 13.44 13.73 7.53
C ILE A 143 13.24 13.67 9.05
N GLU A 144 12.84 14.79 9.64
CA GLU A 144 12.53 14.86 11.07
C GLU A 144 11.14 14.26 11.37
N VAL A 145 11.10 13.32 12.31
CA VAL A 145 9.86 12.68 12.75
C VAL A 145 9.41 13.28 14.08
N ASN A 146 8.59 14.33 14.01
CA ASN A 146 8.11 15.05 15.20
C ASN A 146 7.16 14.21 16.07
N THR A 147 6.30 13.41 15.44
CA THR A 147 5.32 12.57 16.15
C THR A 147 5.31 11.17 15.56
N PHE A 148 5.56 10.19 16.41
CA PHE A 148 5.35 8.77 16.11
C PHE A 148 4.88 8.07 17.37
N LYS A 149 3.56 8.02 17.57
CA LYS A 149 2.94 7.52 18.80
C LYS A 149 1.81 6.57 18.45
N GLY A 150 1.81 5.37 19.04
CA GLY A 150 0.69 4.44 18.96
C GLY A 150 -0.56 5.02 19.62
N GLY A 151 -1.73 4.44 19.34
CA GLY A 151 -2.98 4.83 20.02
C GLY A 151 -2.84 4.80 21.53
N ARG A 152 -3.63 5.63 22.23
CA ARG A 152 -3.69 5.61 23.70
C ARG A 152 -3.97 4.18 24.16
N PHE A 153 -2.99 3.52 24.75
CA PHE A 153 -3.21 2.34 25.56
C PHE A 153 -4.00 2.81 26.79
N ASN A 154 -5.17 2.22 27.04
CA ASN A 154 -6.11 2.67 28.09
C ASN A 154 -5.41 3.05 29.40
N GLN A 155 -5.89 4.13 30.03
CA GLN A 155 -5.66 4.45 31.45
C GLN A 155 -6.23 3.35 32.35
#